data_AF-A0A937FVC0-F1
#
_entry.id   AF-A0A937FVC0-F1
#
_cell.length_a   1.000
_cell.length_b   1.000
_cell.length_c   1.000
_cell.angle_alpha   90.00
_cell.angle_beta   90.00
_cell.angle_gamma   90.00
#
_symmetry.space_group_name_H-M   'P 1'
#
loop_
_entity.id
_entity.type
_entity.pdbx_description
1 polymer ?
#
loop_
_entity_poly.entity_id
_entity_poly.type
_entity_poly.pdbx_seq_one_letter_code
_entity_poly.pdbx_strand_id
1 'polypeptide(L)' 'MKLNKNITILFISIYGTLTLIGRFYFESAYNVGFLASVGVGALSLALLWGLFKIGFLTLKE' A
#
# COMPACT_ATOMS: atom_id res chain seq x y z
N MET A 1 5.00 18.28 5.27
CA MET A 1 4.77 17.79 6.65
C MET A 1 5.28 16.36 6.71
N LYS A 2 6.28 16.05 7.54
CA LYS A 2 6.89 14.71 7.63
C LYS A 2 6.17 13.93 8.74
N LEU A 3 5.74 12.70 8.48
CA LEU A 3 5.11 11.86 9.50
C LEU A 3 6.16 11.35 10.50
N ASN A 4 5.80 11.12 11.75
CA ASN A 4 6.67 10.44 12.71
C ASN A 4 6.84 8.96 12.28
N LYS A 5 7.99 8.33 12.60
CA LYS A 5 8.26 6.90 12.37
C LYS A 5 7.12 5.98 12.83
N ASN A 6 6.58 6.20 14.04
CA ASN A 6 5.48 5.38 14.57
C ASN A 6 4.21 5.52 13.72
N ILE A 7 3.90 6.74 13.27
CA ILE A 7 2.74 7.00 12.42
C ILE A 7 2.96 6.43 11.02
N THR A 8 4.18 6.49 10.50
CA THR A 8 4.56 5.89 9.21
C THR A 8 4.37 4.37 9.24
N ILE A 9 4.82 3.69 10.29
CA ILE A 9 4.62 2.24 10.46
C ILE A 9 3.13 1.91 10.53
N LEU A 10 2.37 2.68 11.32
CA LEU A 10 0.93 2.47 11.48
C LEU A 10 0.18 2.69 10.16
N PHE A 11 0.57 3.72 9.39
CA PHE A 11 0.04 3.98 8.05
C PHE A 11 0.33 2.82 7.09
N ILE A 12 1.57 2.33 7.04
CA ILE A 12 1.97 1.21 6.16
C ILE A 12 1.20 -0.06 6.53
N SER A 13 1.03 -0.36 7.82
CA SER A 13 0.27 -1.52 8.29
C SER A 13 -1.20 -1.45 7.90
N ILE A 14 -1.86 -0.29 8.09
CA ILE A 14 -3.26 -0.09 7.67
C ILE A 14 -3.36 -0.20 6.15
N TYR A 15 -2.45 0.45 5.43
CA TYR A 15 -2.40 0.42 3.97
C TYR A 15 -2.25 -1.00 3.42
N GLY A 16 -1.34 -1.79 3.99
CA GLY A 16 -1.14 -3.19 3.63
C GLY A 16 -2.38 -4.03 3.91
N THR A 17 -3.02 -3.84 5.07
CA THR A 17 -4.25 -4.54 5.44
C THR A 17 -5.40 -4.23 4.48
N LEU A 18 -5.62 -2.95 4.15
CA LEU A 18 -6.63 -2.53 3.18
C LEU A 18 -6.34 -3.09 1.78
N THR A 19 -5.08 -3.11 1.37
CA THR A 19 -4.67 -3.69 0.09
C THR A 19 -4.95 -5.19 0.03
N LEU A 20 -4.67 -5.92 1.12
CA LEU A 20 -4.98 -7.35 1.22
C LEU A 20 -6.48 -7.61 1.24
N ILE A 21 -7.27 -6.83 1.98
CA ILE A 21 -8.74 -6.95 1.96
C ILE A 21 -9.28 -6.66 0.56
N GLY A 22 -8.81 -5.58 -0.07
CA GLY A 22 -9.15 -5.24 -1.44
C GLY A 22 -8.87 -6.41 -2.38
N ARG A 23 -7.68 -7.00 -2.25
CA ARG A 23 -7.28 -8.16 -3.04
C ARG A 23 -8.16 -9.38 -2.75
N PHE A 24 -8.20 -9.89 -1.53
CA PHE A 24 -8.96 -11.12 -1.22
C PHE A 24 -10.46 -10.98 -1.44
N TYR A 25 -11.05 -9.81 -1.14
CA TYR A 25 -12.49 -9.61 -1.23
C TYR A 25 -12.93 -9.26 -2.66
N PHE A 26 -12.25 -8.33 -3.35
CA PHE A 26 -12.62 -7.97 -4.72
C PHE A 26 -12.11 -8.98 -5.75
N GLU A 27 -10.91 -9.53 -5.61
CA GLU A 27 -10.41 -10.54 -6.54
C GLU A 27 -11.31 -11.78 -6.51
N SER A 28 -11.76 -12.19 -5.31
CA SER A 28 -12.72 -13.28 -5.14
C SER A 28 -14.12 -12.94 -5.66
N ALA A 29 -14.59 -11.70 -5.48
CA ALA A 29 -15.95 -11.33 -5.86
C ALA A 29 -16.11 -11.06 -7.37
N TYR A 30 -15.07 -10.55 -8.04
CA TYR A 30 -15.13 -10.10 -9.43
C TYR A 30 -14.29 -10.95 -10.39
N ASN A 31 -13.67 -12.03 -9.90
CA ASN A 31 -12.82 -12.94 -10.68
C ASN A 31 -11.80 -12.19 -11.53
N VAL A 32 -11.18 -11.18 -10.91
CA VAL A 32 -10.28 -10.26 -11.59
C VAL A 32 -9.01 -11.03 -11.89
N GLY A 33 -8.73 -11.29 -13.17
CA GLY A 33 -7.64 -12.18 -13.58
C GLY A 33 -6.25 -11.76 -13.06
N PHE A 34 -5.31 -12.70 -13.06
CA PHE A 34 -3.95 -12.57 -12.53
C PHE A 34 -3.25 -11.23 -12.87
N LEU A 35 -3.35 -10.76 -14.11
CA LEU A 35 -2.75 -9.50 -14.56
C LEU A 35 -3.27 -8.26 -13.81
N ALA A 36 -4.57 -8.21 -13.51
CA ALA A 36 -5.15 -7.11 -12.76
C ALA A 36 -4.70 -7.13 -11.29
N SER A 37 -4.61 -8.33 -10.69
CA SER A 37 -4.10 -8.50 -9.32
C SER A 37 -2.63 -8.07 -9.19
N VAL A 38 -1.80 -8.46 -10.16
CA VAL A 38 -0.40 -8.01 -10.25
C VAL A 38 -0.31 -6.50 -10.47
N GLY A 39 -1.16 -5.94 -11.34
CA GLY A 39 -1.22 -4.51 -11.59
C GLY A 39 -1.56 -3.69 -10.34
N VAL A 40 -2.56 -4.13 -9.57
CA VAL A 40 -2.95 -3.49 -8.29
C VAL A 40 -1.79 -3.58 -7.29
N GLY A 41 -1.15 -4.74 -7.15
CA GLY A 41 0.00 -4.89 -6.25
C GLY A 41 1.18 -3.98 -6.62
N ALA A 42 1.50 -3.89 -7.92
CA ALA A 42 2.57 -3.02 -8.43
C ALA A 42 2.24 -1.53 -8.22
N LEU A 43 0.99 -1.12 -8.47
CA LEU A 43 0.52 0.24 -8.20
C LEU A 43 0.62 0.59 -6.72
N SER A 44 0.24 -0.34 -5.84
CA SER A 44 0.32 -0.14 -4.39
C SER A 44 1.76 0.08 -3.91
N LEU A 45 2.70 -0.72 -4.44
CA LEU A 45 4.13 -0.57 -4.16
C LEU A 45 4.69 0.75 -4.71
N ALA A 46 4.29 1.15 -5.92
CA ALA A 46 4.72 2.41 -6.52
C ALA A 46 4.24 3.62 -5.72
N LEU A 47 3.02 3.57 -5.18
CA LEU A 47 2.46 4.59 -4.28
C LEU A 47 3.29 4.73 -3.01
N LEU A 48 3.57 3.62 -2.32
CA LEU A 48 4.43 3.62 -1.13
C LEU A 48 5.82 4.19 -1.43
N TRP A 49 6.43 3.75 -2.54
CA TRP A 49 7.74 4.25 -2.97
C TRP A 49 7.72 5.76 -3.24
N GLY A 50 6.67 6.27 -3.91
CA GLY A 50 6.47 7.69 -4.13
C GLY A 50 6.38 8.48 -2.83
N LEU A 51 5.60 7.99 -1.86
CA LEU A 51 5.43 8.61 -0.55
C LEU A 51 6.73 8.64 0.28
N PHE A 52 7.59 7.62 0.14
CA PHE A 52 8.93 7.62 0.70
C PHE A 52 9.86 8.61 -0.01
N LYS A 53 9.82 8.65 -1.35
CA LYS A 53 10.68 9.50 -2.17
C LYS A 53 10.45 10.99 -1.91
N ILE A 54 9.19 11.40 -1.71
CA ILE A 54 8.85 12.79 -1.35
C ILE A 54 9.09 13.10 0.14
N GLY A 55 9.53 12.11 0.93
CA GLY A 55 9.80 12.26 2.37
C GLY A 55 8.55 12.47 3.22
N PHE A 56 7.36 12.15 2.69
CA PHE A 56 6.10 12.22 3.43
C PHE A 56 6.06 11.11 4.49
N LEU A 57 6.47 9.90 4.10
CA LEU A 57 6.75 8.79 5.01
C LEU A 57 8.25 8.77 5.34
N THR A 58 8.57 8.68 6.63
CA THR A 58 9.95 8.54 7.11
C THR A 58 10.03 7.40 8.11
N LEU A 59 11.02 6.53 7.92
CA LEU A 59 11.37 5.48 8.87
C LEU A 59 12.61 5.86 9.69
N LYS A 60 13.22 7.03 9.42
CA LYS A 60 14.30 7.58 10.24
C LYS A 60 13.70 8.16 11.52
N GLU A 61 14.31 7.75 12.64
CA GLU A 61 14.19 8.42 13.94
C GLU A 61 14.75 9.84 13.87
#